data_AF-A0A9C7TCK6-F1
#
_entry.id   AF-A0A9C7TCK6-F1
#
_cell.length_a   1.000
_cell.length_b   1.000
_cell.length_c   1.000
_cell.angle_alpha   90.00
_cell.angle_beta   90.00
_cell.angle_gamma   90.00
#
_symmetry.space_group_name_H-M   'P 1'
#
loop_
_entity.id
_entity.type
_entity.pdbx_description
1 polymer ?
#
loop_
_entity_poly.entity_id
_entity_poly.type
_entity_poly.pdbx_seq_one_letter_code
_entity_poly.pdbx_strand_id
1 'polypeptide(L)'
;MRPSRVVYDPPPEGSKKGVNMEDVKAKAEQMLRKMKQKRSDVPKFLEFMAEELPEIFVRHQQDKQFAMHFGELPEKCKVLICLAISAALNQQDMVRSYMIAGKDHGATDEEMLQAILLARFVKASTVLKDGTEAMMKLRER
;
A
#
# COMPACT_ATOMS: atom_id res chain seq x y z
N MET A 1 28.18 -7.81 -7.06
CA MET A 1 27.95 -6.68 -6.14
C MET A 1 26.95 -7.16 -5.09
N ARG A 2 27.30 -7.22 -3.80
CA ARG A 2 26.35 -7.62 -2.75
C ARG A 2 25.43 -6.43 -2.46
N PRO A 3 24.10 -6.58 -2.42
CA PRO A 3 23.22 -5.48 -2.02
C PRO A 3 23.53 -5.09 -0.57
N SER A 4 23.64 -3.79 -0.35
CA SER A 4 23.87 -3.17 0.96
C SER A 4 22.84 -3.70 1.95
N ARG A 5 23.29 -4.26 3.08
CA ARG A 5 22.40 -4.61 4.21
C ARG A 5 21.83 -3.30 4.75
N VAL A 6 20.63 -2.94 4.31
CA VAL A 6 19.88 -1.87 4.98
C VAL A 6 19.44 -2.44 6.32
N VAL A 7 20.12 -1.99 7.37
CA VAL A 7 19.75 -2.28 8.75
C VAL A 7 18.36 -1.69 8.96
N TYR A 8 17.39 -2.55 9.30
CA TYR A 8 16.12 -2.08 9.85
C TYR A 8 16.46 -1.23 11.08
N ASP A 9 16.16 0.06 11.01
CA ASP A 9 16.31 0.96 12.16
C ASP A 9 15.04 0.75 13.01
N PRO A 10 15.11 0.00 14.13
CA PRO A 10 13.94 -0.18 14.98
C PRO A 10 13.49 1.21 15.47
N PRO A 11 12.17 1.40 15.68
CA PRO A 11 11.70 2.64 16.29
C PRO A 11 12.48 2.87 17.58
N PRO A 12 12.99 4.09 17.83
CA PRO A 12 13.91 4.35 18.92
C PRO A 12 13.31 3.86 20.24
N GLU A 13 13.94 2.84 20.83
CA GLU A 13 13.61 2.40 22.17
C GLU A 13 13.92 3.54 23.13
N GLY A 14 12.86 4.15 23.70
CA GLY A 14 13.00 5.09 24.80
C GLY A 14 12.48 6.52 24.59
N SER A 15 11.63 6.84 23.61
CA SER A 15 11.04 8.19 23.53
C SER A 15 9.87 8.39 24.51
N LYS A 16 10.15 8.37 25.82
CA LYS A 16 9.36 9.16 26.78
C LYS A 16 9.76 10.64 26.66
N LYS A 17 9.48 11.24 25.51
CA LYS A 17 9.29 12.69 25.37
C LYS A 17 7.86 12.83 24.90
N GLY A 18 6.99 13.46 25.71
CA GLY A 18 5.59 13.67 25.36
C GLY A 18 5.50 14.25 23.95
N VAL A 19 4.80 13.54 23.07
CA VAL A 19 4.55 14.00 21.71
C VAL A 19 3.82 15.34 21.82
N ASN A 20 4.41 16.42 21.32
CA ASN A 20 3.73 17.72 21.27
C ASN A 20 2.60 17.61 20.23
N MET A 21 1.36 17.54 20.71
CA MET A 21 0.19 17.32 19.87
C MET A 21 -0.06 18.47 18.88
N GLU A 22 0.37 19.68 19.22
CA GLU A 22 0.22 20.86 18.36
C GLU A 22 1.16 20.78 17.14
N ASP A 23 2.40 20.33 17.35
CA ASP A 23 3.36 20.08 16.27
C ASP A 23 2.89 18.94 15.35
N VAL A 24 2.28 17.89 15.92
CA VAL A 24 1.75 16.76 15.15
C VAL A 24 0.58 17.17 14.28
N LYS A 25 -0.36 17.98 14.81
CA LYS A 25 -1.47 18.54 14.04
C LYS A 25 -0.99 19.39 12.88
N ALA A 26 -0.09 20.34 13.13
CA ALA A 26 0.48 21.19 12.09
C ALA A 26 1.18 20.37 10.99
N LYS A 27 1.88 19.29 11.37
CA LYS A 27 2.50 18.35 10.43
C LYS A 27 1.48 17.56 9.61
N ALA A 28 0.41 17.08 10.23
CA ALA A 28 -0.68 16.37 9.55
C ALA A 28 -1.35 17.27 8.50
N GLU A 29 -1.69 18.51 8.86
CA GLU A 29 -2.26 19.51 7.96
C GLU A 29 -1.33 19.80 6.78
N GLN A 30 -0.04 19.99 7.04
CA GLN A 30 0.95 20.23 6.00
C GLN A 30 1.05 19.05 5.02
N MET A 31 1.07 17.82 5.54
CA MET A 31 1.09 16.60 4.73
C MET A 31 -0.18 16.47 3.88
N LEU A 32 -1.36 16.71 4.46
CA LEU A 32 -2.62 16.66 3.73
C LEU A 32 -2.67 17.72 2.63
N ARG A 33 -2.23 18.95 2.92
CA ARG A 33 -2.14 20.03 1.91
C ARG A 33 -1.25 19.66 0.74
N LYS A 34 -0.05 19.10 1.01
CA LYS A 34 0.85 18.60 -0.03
C LYS A 34 0.22 17.46 -0.84
N MET A 35 -0.56 16.60 -0.20
CA MET A 35 -1.27 15.51 -0.86
C MET A 35 -2.33 16.03 -1.85
N LYS A 36 -3.14 17.01 -1.43
CA LYS A 36 -4.16 17.66 -2.27
C LYS A 36 -3.58 18.41 -3.47
N GLN A 37 -2.32 18.85 -3.39
CA GLN A 37 -1.63 19.50 -4.51
C GLN A 37 -1.09 18.51 -5.54
N LYS A 38 -0.70 17.30 -5.11
CA LYS A 38 -0.06 16.30 -5.97
C LYS A 38 -1.03 15.29 -6.57
N ARG A 39 -2.18 15.07 -5.92
CA ARG A 39 -3.17 14.08 -6.33
C ARG A 39 -4.41 14.77 -6.84
N SER A 40 -4.96 14.24 -7.92
CA SER A 40 -6.27 14.65 -8.44
C SER A 40 -7.41 14.33 -7.48
N ASP A 41 -7.22 13.36 -6.58
CA ASP A 41 -8.21 12.93 -5.61
C ASP A 41 -7.53 12.47 -4.30
N VAL A 42 -8.11 12.87 -3.17
CA VAL A 42 -7.67 12.47 -1.82
C VAL A 42 -8.81 11.73 -1.14
N PRO A 43 -8.65 10.43 -0.81
CA PRO A 43 -9.69 9.67 -0.12
C PRO A 43 -10.14 10.32 1.18
N LYS A 44 -11.46 10.41 1.39
CA LYS A 44 -12.08 11.04 2.58
C LYS A 44 -11.57 10.49 3.91
N PHE A 45 -11.24 9.20 3.98
CA PHE A 45 -10.70 8.60 5.21
C PHE A 45 -9.33 9.19 5.61
N LEU A 46 -8.52 9.63 4.64
CA LEU A 46 -7.25 10.31 4.90
C LEU A 46 -7.48 11.72 5.44
N GLU A 47 -8.51 12.42 4.96
CA GLU A 47 -8.91 13.73 5.50
C GLU A 47 -9.39 13.59 6.94
N PHE A 48 -10.30 12.63 7.18
CA PHE A 48 -10.78 12.30 8.52
C PHE A 48 -9.64 11.95 9.47
N MET A 49 -8.71 11.09 9.05
CA MET A 49 -7.55 10.75 9.89
C MET A 49 -6.66 11.96 10.17
N ALA A 50 -6.44 12.86 9.21
CA ALA A 50 -5.61 14.04 9.43
C ALA A 50 -6.25 15.01 10.45
N GLU A 51 -7.59 15.11 10.46
CA GLU A 51 -8.35 15.99 11.36
C GLU A 51 -8.53 15.38 12.75
N GLU A 52 -9.04 14.15 12.81
CA GLU A 52 -9.45 13.50 14.06
C GLU A 52 -8.32 12.68 14.71
N LEU A 53 -7.39 12.15 13.91
CA LEU A 53 -6.36 11.19 14.34
C LEU A 53 -4.96 11.56 13.80
N PRO A 54 -4.48 12.80 14.01
CA PRO A 54 -3.33 13.35 13.30
C PRO A 54 -2.03 12.56 13.51
N GLU A 55 -1.83 11.97 14.69
CA GLU A 55 -0.66 11.12 14.98
C GLU A 55 -0.69 9.83 14.15
N ILE A 56 -1.86 9.19 14.05
CA ILE A 56 -2.07 7.99 13.23
C ILE A 56 -1.90 8.34 11.75
N PHE A 57 -2.45 9.47 11.29
CA PHE A 57 -2.28 9.93 9.91
C PHE A 57 -0.81 10.15 9.55
N VAL A 58 -0.07 10.88 10.38
CA VAL A 58 1.36 11.16 10.16
C VAL A 58 2.13 9.85 10.09
N ARG A 59 1.90 8.93 11.05
CA ARG A 59 2.58 7.64 11.06
C ARG A 59 2.24 6.80 9.83
N HIS A 60 0.94 6.68 9.51
CA HIS A 60 0.47 5.96 8.33
C HIS A 60 1.12 6.48 7.05
N GLN A 61 1.22 7.80 6.91
CA GLN A 61 1.80 8.39 5.71
C GLN A 61 3.33 8.23 5.66
N GLN A 62 4.02 8.21 6.80
CA GLN A 62 5.45 7.88 6.89
C GLN A 62 5.69 6.40 6.54
N ASP A 63 4.89 5.48 7.07
CA ASP A 63 5.01 4.03 6.79
C ASP A 63 4.78 3.76 5.30
N LYS A 64 3.79 4.42 4.67
CA LYS A 64 3.58 4.34 3.22
C LYS A 64 4.76 4.89 2.43
N GLN A 65 5.35 6.02 2.84
CA GLN A 65 6.53 6.58 2.17
C GLN A 65 7.71 5.60 2.25
N PHE A 66 7.96 5.02 3.43
CA PHE A 66 8.98 3.99 3.59
C PHE A 66 8.70 2.79 2.66
N ALA A 67 7.50 2.21 2.71
CA ALA A 67 7.16 1.04 1.91
C ALA A 67 7.27 1.28 0.40
N MET A 68 6.88 2.47 -0.09
CA MET A 68 6.93 2.80 -1.52
C MET A 68 8.34 3.15 -2.02
N HIS A 69 9.21 3.71 -1.18
CA HIS A 69 10.53 4.16 -1.61
C HIS A 69 11.69 3.26 -1.14
N PHE A 70 11.41 2.25 -0.31
CA PHE A 70 12.40 1.25 0.09
C PHE A 70 12.78 0.31 -1.07
N GLY A 71 14.08 -0.05 -1.14
CA GLY A 71 14.62 -1.00 -2.10
C GLY A 71 14.71 -0.48 -3.55
N GLU A 72 15.23 -1.32 -4.43
CA GLU A 72 15.59 -0.96 -5.82
C GLU A 72 14.46 -1.20 -6.84
N LEU A 73 13.32 -1.76 -6.41
CA LEU A 73 12.21 -2.04 -7.32
C LEU A 73 11.66 -0.72 -7.90
N PRO A 74 11.51 -0.59 -9.23
CA PRO A 74 10.99 0.64 -9.84
C PRO A 74 9.60 1.02 -9.30
N GLU A 75 9.35 2.31 -9.16
CA GLU A 75 8.08 2.81 -8.58
C GLU A 75 6.86 2.33 -9.36
N LYS A 76 6.96 2.30 -10.71
CA LYS A 76 5.92 1.73 -11.58
C LYS A 76 5.58 0.28 -11.19
N CYS A 77 6.60 -0.56 -10.98
CA CYS A 77 6.41 -1.95 -10.58
C CYS A 77 5.77 -2.06 -9.19
N LYS A 78 6.19 -1.24 -8.22
CA LYS A 78 5.59 -1.20 -6.87
C LYS A 78 4.10 -0.84 -6.93
N VAL A 79 3.74 0.15 -7.73
CA VAL A 79 2.34 0.56 -7.93
C VAL A 79 1.51 -0.54 -8.58
N LEU A 80 2.03 -1.24 -9.61
CA LEU A 80 1.34 -2.37 -10.24
C LEU A 80 1.15 -3.55 -9.27
N ILE A 81 2.11 -3.81 -8.37
CA ILE A 81 1.95 -4.79 -7.29
C ILE A 81 0.81 -4.38 -6.35
N CYS A 82 0.78 -3.12 -5.92
CA CYS A 82 -0.31 -2.61 -5.08
C CYS A 82 -1.68 -2.71 -5.76
N LEU A 83 -1.75 -2.45 -7.08
CA LEU A 83 -2.96 -2.64 -7.88
C LEU A 83 -3.41 -4.11 -7.86
N ALA A 84 -2.50 -5.05 -8.13
CA ALA A 84 -2.79 -6.48 -8.12
C ALA A 84 -3.29 -6.96 -6.75
N ILE A 85 -2.65 -6.53 -5.65
CA ILE A 85 -3.08 -6.84 -4.28
C ILE A 85 -4.49 -6.28 -4.01
N SER A 86 -4.73 -5.02 -4.40
CA SER A 86 -6.04 -4.38 -4.21
C SER A 86 -7.16 -5.11 -4.96
N ALA A 87 -6.88 -5.57 -6.18
CA ALA A 87 -7.81 -6.34 -6.99
C ALA A 87 -8.08 -7.73 -6.36
N ALA A 88 -7.04 -8.42 -5.87
CA ALA A 88 -7.19 -9.71 -5.20
C ALA A 88 -8.05 -9.61 -3.93
N LEU A 89 -7.89 -8.52 -3.16
CA LEU A 89 -8.66 -8.22 -1.94
C LEU A 89 -10.06 -7.65 -2.20
N ASN A 90 -10.44 -7.44 -3.47
CA ASN A 90 -11.74 -6.88 -3.86
C ASN A 90 -12.01 -5.46 -3.30
N GLN A 91 -10.97 -4.63 -3.22
CA GLN A 91 -11.03 -3.26 -2.67
C GLN A 91 -11.18 -2.23 -3.80
N GLN A 92 -12.41 -1.92 -4.20
CA GLN A 92 -12.71 -1.09 -5.39
C GLN A 92 -12.06 0.30 -5.34
N ASP A 93 -12.14 0.99 -4.21
CA ASP A 93 -11.55 2.33 -4.04
C ASP A 93 -10.03 2.32 -4.15
N MET A 94 -9.39 1.26 -3.65
CA MET A 94 -7.95 1.07 -3.73
C MET A 94 -7.52 0.70 -5.15
N VAL A 95 -8.30 -0.13 -5.85
CA VAL A 95 -8.09 -0.42 -7.27
C VAL A 95 -8.11 0.86 -8.08
N ARG A 96 -9.14 1.71 -7.92
CA ARG A 96 -9.21 3.02 -8.59
C ARG A 96 -8.00 3.89 -8.26
N SER A 97 -7.65 3.99 -6.98
CA SER A 97 -6.53 4.80 -6.52
C SER A 97 -5.19 4.36 -7.11
N TYR A 98 -4.95 3.04 -7.22
CA TYR A 98 -3.71 2.51 -7.78
C TYR A 98 -3.69 2.46 -9.30
N MET A 99 -4.85 2.48 -9.98
CA MET A 99 -4.90 2.74 -11.43
C MET A 99 -4.45 4.17 -11.75
N ILE A 100 -4.95 5.17 -11.01
CA ILE A 100 -4.51 6.58 -11.16
C ILE A 100 -3.01 6.68 -10.88
N ALA A 101 -2.54 6.13 -9.76
CA ALA A 101 -1.11 6.13 -9.44
C ALA A 101 -0.27 5.41 -10.51
N GLY A 102 -0.79 4.35 -11.13
CA GLY A 102 -0.10 3.63 -12.21
C GLY A 102 0.15 4.55 -13.40
N LYS A 103 -0.89 5.28 -13.84
CA LYS A 103 -0.78 6.28 -14.90
C LYS A 103 0.23 7.37 -14.56
N ASP A 104 0.22 7.88 -13.32
CA ASP A 104 1.17 8.90 -12.85
C ASP A 104 2.64 8.43 -12.92
N HIS A 105 2.89 7.12 -12.84
CA HIS A 105 4.23 6.52 -12.96
C HIS A 105 4.48 5.90 -14.35
N GLY A 106 3.67 6.25 -15.36
CA GLY A 106 3.87 5.85 -16.76
C GLY A 106 3.47 4.42 -17.09
N ALA A 107 2.57 3.81 -16.31
CA ALA A 107 2.00 2.51 -16.67
C ALA A 107 1.01 2.62 -17.83
N THR A 108 1.08 1.67 -18.77
CA THR A 108 0.08 1.56 -19.85
C THR A 108 -1.17 0.83 -19.36
N ASP A 109 -2.26 0.91 -20.14
CA ASP A 109 -3.48 0.15 -19.82
C ASP A 109 -3.24 -1.36 -19.90
N GLU A 110 -2.38 -1.80 -20.82
CA GLU A 110 -1.97 -3.20 -20.96
C GLU A 110 -1.20 -3.69 -19.73
N GLU A 111 -0.27 -2.89 -19.19
CA GLU A 111 0.49 -3.26 -17.98
C GLU A 111 -0.43 -3.38 -16.76
N MET A 112 -1.40 -2.46 -16.62
CA MET A 112 -2.39 -2.52 -15.54
C MET A 112 -3.34 -3.71 -15.70
N LEU A 113 -3.82 -3.97 -16.93
CA LEU A 113 -4.64 -5.14 -17.23
C LEU A 113 -3.88 -6.43 -16.94
N GLN A 114 -2.59 -6.50 -17.27
CA GLN A 114 -1.74 -7.65 -16.96
C GLN A 114 -1.62 -7.87 -15.44
N ALA A 115 -1.45 -6.81 -14.65
CA ALA A 115 -1.45 -6.91 -13.19
C ALA A 115 -2.78 -7.47 -12.62
N ILE A 116 -3.91 -7.04 -13.17
CA ILE A 116 -5.24 -7.53 -12.80
C ILE A 116 -5.42 -9.01 -13.21
N LEU A 117 -4.99 -9.39 -14.41
CA LEU A 117 -5.05 -10.78 -14.88
C LEU A 117 -4.23 -11.72 -13.99
N LEU A 118 -3.04 -11.29 -13.56
CA LEU A 118 -2.20 -12.03 -12.61
C LEU A 118 -2.88 -12.17 -11.25
N ALA A 119 -3.50 -11.09 -10.72
CA ALA A 119 -4.26 -11.16 -9.47
C ALA A 119 -5.41 -12.19 -9.55
N ARG A 120 -6.15 -12.20 -10.66
CA ARG A 120 -7.21 -13.18 -10.94
C ARG A 120 -6.67 -14.61 -10.99
N PHE A 121 -5.56 -14.84 -11.68
CA PHE A 121 -4.94 -16.17 -11.77
C PHE A 121 -4.49 -16.69 -10.39
N VAL A 122 -3.76 -15.87 -9.63
CA VAL A 122 -3.26 -16.24 -8.29
C VAL A 122 -4.43 -16.56 -7.36
N LYS A 123 -5.47 -15.72 -7.34
CA LYS A 123 -6.67 -15.95 -6.53
C LYS A 123 -7.46 -17.20 -6.95
N ALA A 124 -7.59 -17.47 -8.24
CA ALA A 124 -8.26 -18.68 -8.72
C ALA A 124 -7.47 -19.96 -8.34
N SER A 125 -6.15 -19.87 -8.31
CA SER A 125 -5.27 -21.00 -7.98
C SER A 125 -5.46 -21.48 -6.54
N THR A 126 -5.74 -20.58 -5.59
CA THR A 126 -6.00 -20.97 -4.19
C THR A 126 -7.28 -21.80 -4.07
N VAL A 127 -8.33 -21.46 -4.83
CA VAL A 127 -9.59 -22.22 -4.85
C VAL A 127 -9.35 -23.65 -5.34
N LEU A 128 -8.59 -23.80 -6.43
CA LEU A 128 -8.27 -25.12 -6.97
C LEU A 128 -7.44 -25.94 -5.98
N LYS A 129 -6.38 -25.35 -5.41
CA LYS A 129 -5.53 -26.01 -4.41
C LYS A 129 -6.35 -26.51 -3.22
N ASP A 130 -7.09 -25.62 -2.56
CA ASP A 130 -7.77 -25.97 -1.31
C ASP A 130 -8.91 -26.97 -1.57
N GLY A 131 -9.60 -26.86 -2.70
CA GLY A 131 -10.61 -27.81 -3.13
C GLY A 131 -10.05 -29.19 -3.45
N THR A 132 -8.93 -29.28 -4.18
CA THR A 132 -8.32 -30.58 -4.51
C THR A 132 -7.70 -31.25 -3.29
N GLU A 133 -7.07 -30.49 -2.39
CA GLU A 133 -6.57 -31.01 -1.12
C GLU A 133 -7.70 -31.59 -0.26
N ALA A 134 -8.86 -30.93 -0.22
CA ALA A 134 -10.04 -31.46 0.48
C ALA A 134 -10.52 -32.79 -0.14
N MET A 135 -10.56 -32.88 -1.48
CA MET A 135 -10.92 -34.12 -2.18
C MET A 135 -9.95 -35.26 -1.90
N MET A 136 -8.64 -34.99 -1.89
CA MET A 136 -7.62 -36.00 -1.59
C MET A 136 -7.81 -36.57 -0.18
N LYS A 137 -8.00 -35.71 0.82
CA LYS A 137 -8.23 -36.10 2.22
C LYS A 137 -9.48 -36.96 2.43
N LEU A 138 -10.51 -36.82 1.59
CA LEU A 138 -11.70 -37.68 1.64
C LEU A 138 -11.45 -39.08 1.09
N ARG A 139 -10.49 -39.24 0.16
CA ARG A 139 -10.18 -40.52 -0.49
C ARG A 139 -9.18 -41.37 0.29
N GLU A 140 -8.46 -40.79 1.24
CA GLU A 140 -7.50 -41.46 2.13
C GLU A 140 -8.18 -42.05 3.40
N ARG A 141 -9.50 -41.93 3.52
CA ARG A 141 -10.32 -42.52 4.59
C ARG A 141 -10.94 -43.83 4.14
#